data_AF-A0A7S4HCM3-F1
#
_entry.id   AF-A0A7S4HCM3-F1
#
_cell.length_a   1.000
_cell.length_b   1.000
_cell.length_c   1.000
_cell.angle_alpha   90.00
_cell.angle_beta   90.00
_cell.angle_gamma   90.00
#
_symmetry.space_group_name_H-M   'P 1'
#
loop_
_entity.id
_entity.type
_entity.pdbx_description
1 polymer ?
#
loop_
_entity_poly.entity_id
_entity_poly.type
_entity_poly.pdbx_seq_one_letter_code
_entity_poly.pdbx_strand_id
1 'polypeptide(L)'
;MALALVSVVVSLTATPLPRPRIDVLGVSSHVAAAVGAMFEIAEDLEGIGHGHGVGLLVVSKLAREGNLIRESAVETVESAEAASIVKRFAGMLWKLLTAKLFAATLCALALFAAGLEVLEDLSPGGHHGAVLLALNELIELLVSSGLLIGKIGSVVKMVLDNTLLKLAIVGGATAVALVEVFSSGQLRLGGHHSVAILAVLKTLRCVGMLRDAAQGEKEE
;
A
#
# COMPACT_ATOMS: atom_id res chain seq x y z
N MET A 1 29.98 46.89 14.91
CA MET A 1 29.11 46.19 15.89
C MET A 1 27.74 45.76 15.34
N ALA A 2 27.38 46.04 14.08
CA ALA A 2 26.06 45.68 13.53
C ALA A 2 25.99 44.32 12.78
N LEU A 3 27.09 43.57 12.67
CA LEU A 3 27.17 42.32 11.91
C LEU A 3 27.08 41.05 12.78
N ALA A 4 27.10 41.17 14.11
CA ALA A 4 27.03 40.02 15.02
C ALA A 4 25.59 39.59 15.40
N LEU A 5 24.59 40.40 15.04
CA LEU A 5 23.18 40.15 15.40
C LEU A 5 22.40 39.35 14.34
N VAL A 6 22.91 39.20 13.12
CA VAL A 6 22.22 38.45 12.05
C VAL A 6 22.48 36.94 12.15
N SER A 7 23.57 36.51 12.78
CA SER A 7 23.90 35.08 12.90
C SER A 7 23.12 34.36 14.02
N VAL A 8 22.55 35.10 14.97
CA VAL A 8 21.83 34.52 16.13
C VAL A 8 20.34 34.29 15.84
N VAL A 9 19.77 34.97 14.84
CA VAL A 9 18.33 34.87 14.52
C VAL A 9 18.01 33.70 13.58
N VAL A 10 19.01 33.10 12.90
CA VAL A 10 18.79 31.97 11.98
C VAL A 10 18.81 30.61 12.69
N SER A 11 19.15 30.55 13.99
CA SER A 11 19.33 29.28 14.72
C SER A 11 18.15 28.85 15.61
N LEU A 12 17.00 29.52 15.56
CA LEU A 12 15.91 29.34 16.55
C LEU A 12 14.55 28.85 16.01
N THR A 13 14.44 28.41 14.74
CA THR A 13 13.15 27.90 14.23
C THR A 13 13.25 26.63 13.38
N ALA A 14 14.32 25.85 13.51
CA ALA A 14 14.29 24.47 13.03
C ALA A 14 13.56 23.61 14.07
N THR A 15 12.24 23.72 14.14
CA THR A 15 11.44 22.71 14.84
C THR A 15 11.78 21.36 14.19
N PRO A 16 12.25 20.36 14.95
CA PRO A 16 12.56 19.05 14.38
C PRO A 16 11.29 18.56 13.67
N LEU A 17 11.42 18.28 12.38
CA LEU A 17 10.32 17.73 11.59
C LEU A 17 9.80 16.49 12.32
N PRO A 18 8.47 16.35 12.49
CA PRO A 18 7.90 15.20 13.18
C PRO A 18 8.39 13.92 12.48
N ARG A 19 9.02 13.04 13.25
CA ARG A 19 9.51 11.76 12.72
C ARG A 19 8.35 10.99 12.09
N PRO A 20 8.54 10.36 10.92
CA PRO A 20 7.50 9.52 10.33
C PRO A 20 7.10 8.45 11.34
N ARG A 21 5.83 8.45 11.76
CA ARG A 21 5.30 7.42 12.67
C ARG A 21 5.15 6.13 11.89
N ILE A 22 5.77 5.06 12.35
CA ILE A 22 5.60 3.73 11.77
C ILE A 22 4.14 3.32 11.97
N ASP A 23 3.44 3.01 10.88
CA ASP A 23 2.07 2.50 10.94
C ASP A 23 2.07 1.01 11.32
N VAL A 24 2.18 0.75 12.62
CA VAL A 24 2.26 -0.61 13.18
C VAL A 24 1.04 -1.45 12.79
N LEU A 25 -0.16 -0.84 12.83
CA LEU A 25 -1.38 -1.54 12.45
C LEU A 25 -1.32 -1.94 10.97
N GLY A 26 -0.91 -1.02 10.11
CA GLY A 26 -0.64 -1.26 8.70
C GLY A 26 0.25 -2.45 8.40
N VAL A 27 1.46 -2.38 8.93
CA VAL A 27 2.48 -3.42 8.75
C VAL A 27 1.95 -4.75 9.27
N SER A 28 1.29 -4.77 10.43
CA SER A 28 0.75 -6.01 11.01
C SER A 28 -0.34 -6.64 10.13
N SER A 29 -1.25 -5.86 9.56
CA SER A 29 -2.28 -6.36 8.65
C SER A 29 -1.70 -6.84 7.32
N HIS A 30 -0.68 -6.16 6.79
CA HIS A 30 0.02 -6.63 5.60
C HIS A 30 0.74 -7.96 5.87
N VAL A 31 1.40 -8.12 7.02
CA VAL A 31 2.01 -9.41 7.41
C VAL A 31 0.95 -10.50 7.55
N ALA A 32 -0.18 -10.23 8.21
CA ALA A 32 -1.27 -11.19 8.35
C ALA A 32 -1.83 -11.64 6.98
N ALA A 33 -2.01 -10.69 6.05
CA ALA A 33 -2.45 -10.98 4.70
C ALA A 33 -1.37 -11.74 3.89
N ALA A 34 -0.08 -11.49 4.12
CA ALA A 34 1.00 -12.25 3.52
C ALA A 34 0.89 -13.72 3.91
N VAL A 35 0.67 -13.99 5.20
CA VAL A 35 0.56 -15.35 5.74
C VAL A 35 -0.61 -16.09 5.13
N GLY A 36 -1.80 -15.48 5.05
CA GLY A 36 -2.96 -16.14 4.45
C GLY A 36 -2.80 -16.37 2.94
N ALA A 37 -2.22 -15.42 2.21
CA ALA A 37 -1.87 -15.63 0.81
C ALA A 37 -0.84 -16.76 0.62
N MET A 38 0.14 -16.89 1.50
CA MET A 38 1.12 -17.98 1.45
C MET A 38 0.48 -19.35 1.71
N PHE A 39 -0.50 -19.45 2.60
CA PHE A 39 -1.23 -20.71 2.81
C PHE A 39 -1.97 -21.13 1.55
N GLU A 40 -2.67 -20.21 0.90
CA GLU A 40 -3.40 -20.51 -0.33
C GLU A 40 -2.46 -20.87 -1.50
N ILE A 41 -1.37 -20.14 -1.69
CA ILE A 41 -0.35 -20.47 -2.71
C ILE A 41 0.27 -21.85 -2.43
N ALA A 42 0.43 -22.23 -1.16
CA ALA A 42 0.96 -23.55 -0.81
C ALA A 42 -0.05 -24.67 -1.06
N GLU A 43 -1.35 -24.39 -1.00
CA GLU A 43 -2.42 -25.35 -1.30
C GLU A 43 -2.66 -25.49 -2.81
N ASP A 44 -2.46 -24.42 -3.59
CA ASP A 44 -2.58 -24.42 -5.05
C ASP A 44 -1.37 -23.73 -5.71
N LEU A 45 -0.32 -24.51 -5.99
CA LEU A 45 0.90 -24.03 -6.66
C LEU A 45 0.76 -23.92 -8.17
N GLU A 46 -0.24 -24.59 -8.76
CA GLU A 46 -0.39 -24.70 -10.22
C GLU A 46 -1.38 -23.65 -10.76
N GLY A 47 -2.40 -23.28 -9.97
CA GLY A 47 -3.40 -22.28 -10.32
C GLY A 47 -2.97 -20.85 -10.01
N ILE A 48 -2.99 -19.97 -11.02
CA ILE A 48 -2.83 -18.52 -10.80
C ILE A 48 -4.20 -17.94 -10.39
N GLY A 49 -4.46 -17.91 -9.07
CA GLY A 49 -5.65 -17.31 -8.48
C GLY A 49 -5.41 -15.98 -7.73
N HIS A 50 -6.42 -15.54 -7.00
CA HIS A 50 -6.44 -14.33 -6.20
C HIS A 50 -5.44 -14.41 -5.05
N GLY A 51 -5.15 -15.60 -4.50
CA GLY A 51 -4.07 -15.79 -3.53
C GLY A 51 -2.71 -15.29 -4.02
N HIS A 52 -2.36 -15.63 -5.27
CA HIS A 52 -1.17 -15.10 -5.93
C HIS A 52 -1.25 -13.58 -6.10
N GLY A 53 -2.42 -13.08 -6.52
CA GLY A 53 -2.65 -11.64 -6.65
C GLY A 53 -2.46 -10.89 -5.32
N VAL A 54 -3.02 -11.40 -4.23
CA VAL A 54 -2.87 -10.86 -2.88
C VAL A 54 -1.41 -10.94 -2.43
N GLY A 55 -0.73 -12.06 -2.69
CA GLY A 55 0.70 -12.20 -2.42
C GLY A 55 1.52 -11.08 -3.09
N LEU A 56 1.30 -10.83 -4.37
CA LEU A 56 1.98 -9.76 -5.11
C LEU A 56 1.65 -8.36 -4.56
N LEU A 57 0.39 -8.10 -4.19
CA LEU A 57 -0.01 -6.84 -3.56
C LEU A 57 0.70 -6.61 -2.23
N VAL A 58 0.73 -7.63 -1.39
CA VAL A 58 1.34 -7.53 -0.06
C VAL A 58 2.84 -7.37 -0.15
N VAL A 59 3.52 -8.07 -1.06
CA VAL A 59 4.95 -7.86 -1.35
C VAL A 59 5.21 -6.42 -1.79
N SER A 60 4.39 -5.88 -2.70
CA SER A 60 4.48 -4.49 -3.15
C SER A 60 4.34 -3.49 -1.99
N LYS A 61 3.41 -3.75 -1.05
CA LYS A 61 3.19 -2.92 0.13
C LYS A 61 4.34 -2.99 1.13
N LEU A 62 4.76 -4.20 1.50
CA LEU A 62 5.85 -4.43 2.46
C LEU A 62 7.18 -3.87 1.95
N ALA A 63 7.46 -3.95 0.65
CA ALA A 63 8.65 -3.33 0.08
C ALA A 63 8.66 -1.80 0.30
N ARG A 64 7.52 -1.13 0.07
CA ARG A 64 7.40 0.32 0.28
C ARG A 64 7.48 0.70 1.75
N GLU A 65 6.80 -0.03 2.64
CA GLU A 65 6.85 0.21 4.09
C GLU A 65 8.26 -0.05 4.65
N GLY A 66 8.91 -1.11 4.18
CA GLY A 66 10.30 -1.40 4.50
C GLY A 66 11.23 -0.26 4.11
N ASN A 67 10.95 0.44 2.99
CA ASN A 67 11.76 1.60 2.59
C ASN A 67 11.69 2.74 3.62
N LEU A 68 10.48 3.02 4.14
CA LEU A 68 10.29 4.03 5.18
C LEU A 68 10.98 3.67 6.50
N ILE A 69 10.92 2.39 6.89
CA ILE A 69 11.61 1.89 8.07
C ILE A 69 13.12 2.00 7.88
N ARG A 70 13.63 1.63 6.70
CA ARG A 70 15.05 1.73 6.38
C ARG A 70 15.54 3.16 6.41
N GLU A 71 14.82 4.10 5.80
CA GLU A 71 15.15 5.53 5.84
C GLU A 71 15.22 6.03 7.29
N SER A 72 14.26 5.64 8.13
CA SER A 72 14.23 5.96 9.56
C SER A 72 15.39 5.33 10.36
N ALA A 73 15.83 4.13 9.98
CA ALA A 73 16.92 3.41 10.65
C ALA A 73 18.31 3.88 10.21
N VAL A 74 18.49 4.22 8.93
CA VAL A 74 19.78 4.70 8.40
C VAL A 74 20.16 6.04 9.04
N GLU A 75 19.19 6.91 9.34
CA GLU A 75 19.43 8.15 10.11
C GLU A 75 20.00 7.88 11.53
N THR A 76 19.85 6.66 12.06
CA THR A 76 20.35 6.29 13.39
C THR A 76 21.70 5.57 13.38
N VAL A 77 22.19 5.14 12.21
CA VAL A 77 23.40 4.31 12.08
C VAL A 77 24.39 4.96 11.10
N GLU A 78 24.79 6.19 11.38
CA GLU A 78 26.00 6.78 10.78
C GLU A 78 27.22 6.48 11.66
N SER A 79 27.72 5.24 11.58
CA SER A 79 29.14 4.95 11.81
C SER A 79 29.46 3.53 11.34
N ALA A 80 30.04 3.38 10.15
CA ALA A 80 30.97 2.29 9.79
C ALA A 80 31.30 2.36 8.29
N GLU A 81 32.36 3.10 7.97
CA GLU A 81 33.04 3.03 6.68
C GLU A 81 33.72 1.67 6.51
N ALA A 82 33.03 0.78 5.79
CA ALA A 82 33.62 -0.22 4.90
C ALA A 82 32.46 -0.91 4.17
N ALA A 83 32.29 -0.61 2.88
CA ALA A 83 31.25 -1.21 2.06
C ALA A 83 31.88 -2.23 1.09
N SER A 84 31.74 -3.51 1.44
CA SER A 84 31.90 -4.64 0.53
C SER A 84 30.90 -4.55 -0.63
N ILE A 85 31.25 -5.14 -1.78
CA ILE A 85 30.42 -5.24 -3.00
C ILE A 85 28.97 -5.67 -2.68
N VAL A 86 28.78 -6.51 -1.66
CA VAL A 86 27.48 -6.97 -1.16
C VAL A 86 26.58 -5.83 -0.70
N LYS A 87 27.10 -4.83 0.04
CA LYS A 87 26.28 -3.67 0.48
C LYS A 87 25.79 -2.85 -0.70
N ARG A 88 26.64 -2.66 -1.72
CA ARG A 88 26.27 -1.93 -2.96
C ARG A 88 25.20 -2.68 -3.74
N PHE A 89 25.37 -4.00 -3.92
CA PHE A 89 24.40 -4.84 -4.60
C PHE A 89 23.05 -4.88 -3.87
N ALA A 90 23.06 -5.12 -2.56
CA ALA A 90 21.85 -5.11 -1.73
C ALA A 90 21.14 -3.75 -1.78
N GLY A 91 21.88 -2.64 -1.74
CA GLY A 91 21.31 -1.30 -1.88
C GLY A 91 20.67 -1.04 -3.24
N MET A 92 21.24 -1.58 -4.32
CA MET A 92 20.68 -1.48 -5.67
C MET A 92 19.42 -2.34 -5.84
N LEU A 93 19.46 -3.60 -5.38
CA LEU A 93 18.29 -4.48 -5.39
C LEU A 93 17.14 -3.88 -4.58
N TRP A 94 17.45 -3.31 -3.42
CA TRP A 94 16.47 -2.61 -2.60
C TRP A 94 15.81 -1.45 -3.35
N LYS A 95 16.61 -0.56 -3.97
CA LYS A 95 16.09 0.57 -4.76
C LYS A 95 15.14 0.10 -5.87
N LEU A 96 15.42 -1.04 -6.48
CA LEU A 96 14.56 -1.63 -7.52
C LEU A 96 13.24 -2.15 -6.93
N LEU A 97 13.31 -2.90 -5.82
CA LEU A 97 12.13 -3.43 -5.14
C LEU A 97 11.21 -2.33 -4.59
N THR A 98 11.78 -1.18 -4.24
CA THR A 98 11.02 -0.02 -3.72
C THR A 98 10.63 0.98 -4.81
N ALA A 99 10.95 0.70 -6.08
CA ALA A 99 10.62 1.60 -7.18
C ALA A 99 9.10 1.63 -7.40
N LYS A 100 8.53 2.83 -7.57
CA LYS A 100 7.09 3.02 -7.84
C LYS A 100 6.61 2.22 -9.04
N LEU A 101 7.43 2.15 -10.10
CA LEU A 101 7.09 1.41 -11.31
C LEU A 101 7.03 -0.11 -11.05
N PHE A 102 7.97 -0.65 -10.28
CA PHE A 102 7.96 -2.05 -9.88
C PHE A 102 6.71 -2.37 -9.06
N ALA A 103 6.39 -1.52 -8.07
CA ALA A 103 5.16 -1.64 -7.29
C ALA A 103 3.90 -1.61 -8.17
N ALA A 104 3.84 -0.74 -9.18
CA ALA A 104 2.72 -0.64 -10.11
C ALA A 104 2.58 -1.89 -10.97
N THR A 105 3.71 -2.44 -11.44
CA THR A 105 3.73 -3.71 -12.17
C THR A 105 3.18 -4.85 -11.32
N LEU A 106 3.59 -4.96 -10.04
CA LEU A 106 3.05 -5.97 -9.14
C LEU A 106 1.53 -5.82 -8.93
N CYS A 107 1.04 -4.59 -8.78
CA CYS A 107 -0.40 -4.33 -8.68
C CYS A 107 -1.16 -4.68 -9.96
N ALA A 108 -0.57 -4.42 -11.14
CA ALA A 108 -1.18 -4.80 -12.42
C ALA A 108 -1.24 -6.32 -12.61
N LEU A 109 -0.17 -7.04 -12.23
CA LEU A 109 -0.15 -8.50 -12.24
C LEU A 109 -1.15 -9.09 -11.25
N ALA A 110 -1.28 -8.50 -10.06
CA ALA A 110 -2.27 -8.89 -9.09
C ALA A 110 -3.70 -8.70 -9.59
N LEU A 111 -3.96 -7.55 -10.23
CA LEU A 111 -5.25 -7.26 -10.86
C LEU A 111 -5.58 -8.28 -11.96
N PHE A 112 -4.59 -8.65 -12.77
CA PHE A 112 -4.77 -9.67 -13.81
C PHE A 112 -5.05 -11.05 -13.22
N ALA A 113 -4.26 -11.50 -12.23
CA ALA A 113 -4.43 -12.79 -11.57
C ALA A 113 -5.82 -12.93 -10.93
N ALA A 114 -6.23 -11.95 -10.11
CA ALA A 114 -7.56 -11.97 -9.51
C ALA A 114 -8.69 -11.80 -10.55
N GLY A 115 -8.41 -11.08 -11.64
CA GLY A 115 -9.35 -10.90 -12.74
C GLY A 115 -9.60 -12.18 -13.53
N LEU A 116 -8.59 -13.04 -13.71
CA LEU A 116 -8.77 -14.36 -14.33
C LEU A 116 -9.73 -15.22 -13.51
N GLU A 117 -9.58 -15.23 -12.19
CA GLU A 117 -10.47 -15.99 -11.32
C GLU A 117 -11.91 -15.46 -11.34
N VAL A 118 -12.13 -14.13 -11.43
CA VAL A 118 -13.47 -13.57 -11.64
C VAL A 118 -14.11 -14.06 -12.95
N LEU A 119 -13.32 -14.32 -14.00
CA LEU A 119 -13.86 -14.85 -15.26
C LEU A 119 -14.27 -16.32 -15.14
N GLU A 120 -13.66 -17.06 -14.21
CA GLU A 120 -13.95 -18.46 -13.93
C GLU A 120 -15.08 -18.63 -12.91
N ASP A 121 -15.14 -17.75 -11.90
CA ASP A 121 -16.18 -17.68 -10.89
C ASP A 121 -16.74 -16.24 -10.77
N LEU A 122 -18.01 -16.08 -11.18
CA LEU A 122 -18.72 -14.80 -11.09
C LEU A 122 -19.39 -14.59 -9.71
N SER A 123 -19.26 -15.54 -8.79
CA SER A 123 -19.83 -15.42 -7.46
C SER A 123 -19.08 -14.33 -6.65
N PRO A 124 -19.78 -13.44 -5.93
CA PRO A 124 -19.11 -12.37 -5.20
C PRO A 124 -18.28 -12.93 -4.05
N GLY A 125 -16.99 -12.58 -4.01
CA GLY A 125 -16.09 -13.09 -2.99
C GLY A 125 -14.74 -12.36 -2.88
N GLY A 126 -13.77 -13.04 -2.28
CA GLY A 126 -12.38 -12.63 -2.09
C GLY A 126 -11.69 -12.28 -3.39
N HIS A 127 -11.88 -13.03 -4.48
CA HIS A 127 -11.29 -12.71 -5.78
C HIS A 127 -11.80 -11.36 -6.34
N HIS A 128 -13.10 -11.05 -6.21
CA HIS A 128 -13.65 -9.73 -6.52
C HIS A 128 -13.04 -8.64 -5.63
N GLY A 129 -12.89 -8.92 -4.34
CA GLY A 129 -12.25 -7.99 -3.39
C GLY A 129 -10.78 -7.73 -3.74
N ALA A 130 -10.04 -8.77 -4.17
CA ALA A 130 -8.66 -8.68 -4.60
C ALA A 130 -8.51 -7.82 -5.86
N VAL A 131 -9.41 -7.97 -6.85
CA VAL A 131 -9.49 -7.09 -8.04
C VAL A 131 -9.65 -5.63 -7.63
N LEU A 132 -10.62 -5.33 -6.76
CA LEU A 132 -10.89 -3.97 -6.32
C LEU A 132 -9.72 -3.36 -5.52
N LEU A 133 -9.07 -4.15 -4.65
CA LEU A 133 -7.88 -3.71 -3.93
C LEU A 133 -6.69 -3.46 -4.86
N ALA A 134 -6.45 -4.38 -5.80
CA ALA A 134 -5.37 -4.24 -6.78
C ALA A 134 -5.56 -3.00 -7.66
N LEU A 135 -6.80 -2.79 -8.12
CA LEU A 135 -7.17 -1.62 -8.90
C LEU A 135 -6.96 -0.33 -8.09
N ASN A 136 -7.41 -0.29 -6.83
CA ASN A 136 -7.22 0.89 -6.00
C ASN A 136 -5.73 1.20 -5.77
N GLU A 137 -4.90 0.19 -5.49
CA GLU A 137 -3.45 0.38 -5.31
C GLU A 137 -2.77 0.84 -6.60
N LEU A 138 -3.14 0.25 -7.74
CA LEU A 138 -2.61 0.66 -9.03
C LEU A 138 -2.96 2.12 -9.33
N ILE A 139 -4.21 2.53 -9.07
CA ILE A 139 -4.66 3.92 -9.22
C ILE A 139 -3.80 4.86 -8.37
N GLU A 140 -3.60 4.57 -7.08
CA GLU A 140 -2.79 5.39 -6.18
C GLU A 140 -1.34 5.51 -6.66
N LEU A 141 -0.75 4.42 -7.17
CA LEU A 141 0.60 4.43 -7.72
C LEU A 141 0.70 5.23 -9.02
N LEU A 142 -0.30 5.13 -9.90
CA LEU A 142 -0.33 5.90 -11.15
C LEU A 142 -0.50 7.40 -10.89
N VAL A 143 -1.37 7.78 -9.95
CA VAL A 143 -1.57 9.17 -9.54
C VAL A 143 -0.30 9.74 -8.88
N SER A 144 0.34 8.98 -7.99
CA SER A 144 1.52 9.43 -7.22
C SER A 144 2.86 9.35 -7.97
N SER A 145 2.93 8.60 -9.08
CA SER A 145 4.13 8.50 -9.91
C SER A 145 4.27 9.66 -10.91
N GLY A 146 3.21 10.44 -11.13
CA GLY A 146 3.20 11.50 -12.14
C GLY A 146 3.24 10.98 -13.58
N LEU A 147 3.00 9.68 -13.80
CA LEU A 147 2.99 9.06 -15.12
C LEU A 147 1.82 9.54 -16.00
N LEU A 148 0.76 10.08 -15.40
CA LEU A 148 -0.39 10.65 -16.10
C LEU A 148 -0.09 12.07 -16.60
N ILE A 149 0.71 12.18 -17.67
CA ILE A 149 1.10 13.46 -18.28
C ILE A 149 0.08 13.88 -19.37
N GLY A 150 -0.19 15.19 -19.47
CA GLY A 150 -1.01 15.78 -20.54
C GLY A 150 -2.45 16.12 -20.13
N LYS A 151 -3.22 16.73 -21.06
CA LYS A 151 -4.59 17.21 -20.79
C LYS A 151 -5.54 16.06 -20.39
N ILE A 152 -5.45 14.92 -21.06
CA ILE A 152 -6.22 13.72 -20.73
C ILE A 152 -5.78 13.17 -19.38
N GLY A 153 -4.47 13.15 -19.11
CA GLY A 153 -3.91 12.73 -17.82
C GLY A 153 -4.42 13.57 -16.65
N SER A 154 -4.61 14.88 -16.84
CA SER A 154 -5.15 15.77 -15.80
C SER A 154 -6.60 15.43 -15.42
N VAL A 155 -7.47 15.20 -16.42
CA VAL A 155 -8.87 14.82 -16.17
C VAL A 155 -8.94 13.45 -15.50
N VAL A 156 -8.17 12.48 -16.00
CA VAL A 156 -8.10 11.13 -15.40
C VAL A 156 -7.58 11.22 -13.96
N LYS A 157 -6.53 12.00 -13.72
CA LYS A 157 -6.01 12.23 -12.36
C LYS A 157 -7.07 12.82 -11.44
N MET A 158 -7.85 13.80 -11.89
CA MET A 158 -8.93 14.41 -11.10
C MET A 158 -9.99 13.37 -10.70
N VAL A 159 -10.41 12.53 -11.65
CA VAL A 159 -11.39 11.46 -11.37
C VAL A 159 -10.82 10.41 -10.42
N LEU A 160 -9.59 9.97 -10.67
CA LEU A 160 -8.91 8.93 -9.89
C LEU A 160 -8.52 9.39 -8.49
N ASP A 161 -8.33 10.69 -8.28
CA ASP A 161 -8.00 11.24 -6.97
C ASP A 161 -9.24 11.50 -6.09
N ASN A 162 -10.43 11.23 -6.61
CA ASN A 162 -11.68 11.40 -5.88
C ASN A 162 -11.76 10.46 -4.67
N THR A 163 -11.88 11.04 -3.48
CA THR A 163 -11.92 10.30 -2.21
C THR A 163 -13.17 9.41 -2.08
N LEU A 164 -14.32 9.83 -2.61
CA LEU A 164 -15.55 9.02 -2.61
C LEU A 164 -15.40 7.80 -3.50
N LEU A 165 -14.75 7.94 -4.66
CA LEU A 165 -14.45 6.81 -5.55
C LEU A 165 -13.53 5.81 -4.85
N LYS A 166 -12.43 6.26 -4.25
CA LYS A 166 -11.51 5.40 -3.49
C LYS A 166 -12.25 4.68 -2.36
N LEU A 167 -13.06 5.40 -1.59
CA LEU A 167 -13.89 4.83 -0.52
C LEU A 167 -14.87 3.78 -1.06
N ALA A 168 -15.53 4.06 -2.18
CA ALA A 168 -16.47 3.13 -2.81
C ALA A 168 -15.76 1.85 -3.27
N ILE A 169 -14.55 1.95 -3.83
CA ILE A 169 -13.76 0.80 -4.26
C ILE A 169 -13.37 -0.06 -3.05
N VAL A 170 -12.79 0.53 -2.01
CA VAL A 170 -12.32 -0.24 -0.83
C VAL A 170 -13.48 -0.75 0.03
N GLY A 171 -14.58 0.01 0.11
CA GLY A 171 -15.82 -0.42 0.76
C GLY A 171 -16.48 -1.57 0.02
N GLY A 172 -16.52 -1.49 -1.33
CA GLY A 172 -16.96 -2.60 -2.19
C GLY A 172 -16.10 -3.84 -2.00
N ALA A 173 -14.77 -3.68 -2.00
CA ALA A 173 -13.82 -4.77 -1.75
C ALA A 173 -14.07 -5.45 -0.39
N THR A 174 -14.36 -4.64 0.65
CA THR A 174 -14.67 -5.13 1.99
C THR A 174 -15.97 -5.92 1.99
N ALA A 175 -17.02 -5.40 1.35
CA ALA A 175 -18.32 -6.06 1.29
C ALA A 175 -18.23 -7.44 0.62
N VAL A 176 -17.62 -7.52 -0.57
CA VAL A 176 -17.52 -8.80 -1.32
C VAL A 176 -16.61 -9.81 -0.61
N ALA A 177 -15.47 -9.38 -0.04
CA ALA A 177 -14.59 -10.29 0.67
C ALA A 177 -15.24 -10.85 1.94
N LEU A 178 -16.01 -10.04 2.68
CA LEU A 178 -16.73 -10.49 3.86
C LEU A 178 -17.88 -11.45 3.51
N VAL A 179 -18.54 -11.28 2.36
CA VAL A 179 -19.56 -12.23 1.89
C VAL A 179 -18.98 -13.64 1.80
N GLU A 180 -17.79 -13.82 1.22
CA GLU A 180 -17.17 -15.14 1.14
C GLU A 180 -16.74 -15.65 2.51
N VAL A 181 -16.09 -14.82 3.34
CA VAL A 181 -15.65 -15.21 4.70
C VAL A 181 -16.83 -15.71 5.54
N PHE A 182 -17.99 -15.05 5.48
CA PHE A 182 -19.15 -15.44 6.26
C PHE A 182 -19.98 -16.57 5.63
N SER A 183 -19.98 -16.69 4.30
CA SER A 183 -20.77 -17.72 3.61
C SER A 183 -20.04 -19.06 3.51
N SER A 184 -18.71 -19.08 3.42
CA SER A 184 -17.91 -20.31 3.32
C SER A 184 -17.92 -21.14 4.61
N GLY A 185 -18.17 -20.49 5.76
CA GLY A 185 -18.04 -21.12 7.08
C GLY A 185 -16.60 -21.56 7.40
N GLN A 186 -15.62 -21.20 6.57
CA GLN A 186 -14.23 -21.59 6.73
C GLN A 186 -13.56 -20.69 7.75
N LEU A 187 -13.19 -21.28 8.89
CA LEU A 187 -12.38 -20.63 9.92
C LEU A 187 -10.87 -20.71 9.65
N ARG A 188 -10.47 -21.50 8.64
CA ARG A 188 -9.06 -21.62 8.25
C ARG A 188 -8.64 -20.37 7.47
N LEU A 189 -7.55 -19.75 7.89
CA LEU A 189 -6.99 -18.58 7.23
C LEU A 189 -6.57 -18.91 5.79
N GLY A 190 -7.11 -18.19 4.81
CA GLY A 190 -6.74 -18.30 3.40
C GLY A 190 -6.74 -16.96 2.66
N GLY A 191 -6.89 -17.01 1.33
CA GLY A 191 -6.94 -15.85 0.44
C GLY A 191 -8.02 -14.84 0.78
N HIS A 192 -9.26 -15.30 0.88
CA HIS A 192 -10.40 -14.44 1.18
C HIS A 192 -10.27 -13.74 2.54
N HIS A 193 -9.70 -14.38 3.57
CA HIS A 193 -9.40 -13.69 4.85
C HIS A 193 -8.34 -12.61 4.66
N SER A 194 -7.32 -12.89 3.86
CA SER A 194 -6.25 -11.93 3.55
C SER A 194 -6.81 -10.70 2.84
N VAL A 195 -7.67 -10.90 1.83
CA VAL A 195 -8.39 -9.83 1.14
C VAL A 195 -9.26 -9.04 2.12
N ALA A 196 -10.03 -9.72 2.97
CA ALA A 196 -10.90 -9.06 3.94
C ALA A 196 -10.11 -8.21 4.94
N ILE A 197 -9.00 -8.72 5.48
CA ILE A 197 -8.12 -7.98 6.40
C ILE A 197 -7.59 -6.70 5.72
N LEU A 198 -7.07 -6.83 4.48
CA LEU A 198 -6.55 -5.70 3.72
C LEU A 198 -7.63 -4.66 3.41
N ALA A 199 -8.81 -5.13 2.98
CA ALA A 199 -9.92 -4.27 2.61
C ALA A 199 -10.50 -3.52 3.81
N VAL A 200 -10.71 -4.21 4.94
CA VAL A 200 -11.20 -3.58 6.18
C VAL A 200 -10.22 -2.52 6.66
N LEU A 201 -8.93 -2.85 6.75
CA LEU A 201 -7.92 -1.88 7.19
C LEU A 201 -7.91 -0.66 6.27
N LYS A 202 -7.94 -0.87 4.95
CA LYS A 202 -7.88 0.23 3.99
C LYS A 202 -9.14 1.10 4.07
N THR A 203 -10.31 0.50 4.22
CA THR A 203 -11.57 1.22 4.46
C THR A 203 -11.50 2.06 5.73
N LEU A 204 -11.03 1.50 6.84
CA LEU A 204 -10.89 2.23 8.10
C LEU A 204 -9.95 3.44 7.96
N ARG A 205 -8.84 3.31 7.24
CA ARG A 205 -7.95 4.44 6.94
C ARG A 205 -8.64 5.52 6.11
N CYS A 206 -9.36 5.14 5.06
CA CYS A 206 -10.12 6.09 4.23
C CYS A 206 -11.19 6.84 5.03
N VAL A 207 -11.90 6.15 5.93
CA VAL A 207 -12.89 6.76 6.83
C VAL A 207 -12.22 7.71 7.82
N GLY A 208 -11.08 7.33 8.40
CA GLY A 208 -10.30 8.20 9.28
C GLY A 208 -9.90 9.51 8.61
N MET A 209 -9.38 9.44 7.39
CA MET A 209 -9.04 10.63 6.59
C MET A 209 -10.24 11.54 6.33
N LEU A 210 -11.41 10.97 6.02
CA LEU A 210 -12.64 11.75 5.81
C LEU A 210 -13.11 12.44 7.09
N ARG A 211 -13.03 11.74 8.22
CA ARG A 211 -13.38 12.29 9.53
C ARG A 211 -12.46 13.46 9.88
N ASP A 212 -11.15 13.29 9.70
CA ASP A 212 -10.16 14.31 10.03
C ASP A 212 -10.32 15.55 9.12
N ALA A 213 -10.62 15.36 7.82
CA ALA A 213 -10.97 16.45 6.90
C ALA A 213 -12.24 17.22 7.36
N ALA A 214 -13.29 16.50 7.74
CA ALA A 214 -14.54 17.10 8.21
C ALA A 214 -14.42 17.79 9.58
N GLN A 215 -13.39 17.48 10.37
CA GLN A 215 -13.08 18.16 11.64
C GLN A 215 -12.23 19.41 11.42
N GLY A 216 -11.26 19.38 10.49
CA GLY A 216 -10.45 20.55 10.16
C GLY A 216 -11.27 21.73 9.65
N GLU A 217 -12.34 21.49 8.89
CA GLU A 217 -13.27 22.53 8.43
C GLU A 217 -14.10 23.18 9.55
N LYS A 218 -14.11 22.62 10.77
CA LYS A 218 -14.86 23.19 11.91
C LYS A 218 -14.02 24.10 12.80
N GLU A 219 -12.70 24.10 12.63
CA GLU A 219 -11.77 24.90 13.43
C GLU A 219 -11.36 26.22 12.73
N GLU A 220 -11.79 26.44 11.47
CA GLU A 220 -11.67 27.70 10.71
C GLU A 220 -12.97 28.51 10.72
#